data_AF-A0A8T3ZKF6-F1
#
_entry.id   AF-A0A8T3ZKF6-F1
#
_cell.length_a   1.000
_cell.length_b   1.000
_cell.length_c   1.000
_cell.angle_alpha   90.00
_cell.angle_beta   90.00
_cell.angle_gamma   90.00
#
_symmetry.space_group_name_H-M   'P 1'
#
loop_
_entity.id
_entity.type
_entity.pdbx_description
1 polymer ?
#
loop_
_entity_poly.entity_id
_entity_poly.type
_entity_poly.pdbx_seq_one_letter_code
_entity_poly.pdbx_strand_id
1 'polypeptide(L)' 'MEQEDEKVTLRIPKRYLDMIDYLVEVDDFPTRSEAIRSAIRDMVYHRIELVQDKLARMQRAEQAIAQAEKLKKEYMGR' A
#
# COMPACT_ATOMS: atom_id res chain seq x y z
N MET A 1 -4.68 -21.88 9.70
CA MET A 1 -4.89 -20.48 10.11
C MET A 1 -6.26 -20.13 9.60
N GLU A 2 -7.23 -20.00 10.51
CA GLU A 2 -8.56 -19.51 10.17
C GLU A 2 -8.35 -18.12 9.56
N GLN A 3 -8.63 -17.97 8.26
CA GLN A 3 -8.64 -16.64 7.66
C GLN A 3 -9.90 -15.98 8.19
N GLU A 4 -9.75 -15.06 9.15
CA GLU A 4 -10.85 -14.23 9.63
C GLU A 4 -11.27 -13.27 8.50
N ASP A 5 -12.19 -13.75 7.65
CA ASP A 5 -12.90 -12.91 6.69
C ASP A 5 -14.10 -12.25 7.40
N GLU A 6 -14.16 -10.92 7.38
CA GLU A 6 -15.27 -10.15 7.96
C GLU A 6 -16.26 -9.72 6.86
N LYS A 7 -17.57 -9.84 7.13
CA LYS A 7 -18.61 -9.49 6.14
C LYS A 7 -18.93 -8.00 6.21
N VAL A 8 -18.63 -7.29 5.14
CA VAL A 8 -18.88 -5.84 5.03
C VAL A 8 -19.99 -5.55 4.02
N THR A 9 -20.86 -4.58 4.32
CA THR A 9 -21.84 -4.05 3.36
C THR A 9 -21.38 -2.68 2.86
N LEU A 10 -21.20 -2.54 1.54
CA LEU A 10 -20.68 -1.34 0.89
C LEU A 10 -21.64 -0.87 -0.20
N ARG A 11 -21.71 0.44 -0.43
CA ARG A 11 -22.40 1.01 -1.60
C ARG A 11 -21.39 1.27 -2.70
N ILE A 12 -21.55 0.58 -3.82
CA ILE A 12 -20.66 0.67 -4.97
C ILE A 12 -21.49 1.15 -6.18
N PRO A 13 -20.97 2.08 -7.01
CA PRO A 13 -21.61 2.46 -8.27
C PRO A 13 -21.94 1.22 -9.12
N LYS A 14 -23.16 1.18 -9.67
CA LYS A 14 -23.67 0.04 -10.44
C LYS A 14 -22.72 -0.37 -11.58
N ARG A 15 -22.13 0.61 -12.28
CA ARG A 15 -21.17 0.37 -13.36
C ARG A 15 -20.01 -0.52 -12.93
N TYR A 16 -19.49 -0.38 -11.70
CA TYR A 16 -18.40 -1.22 -11.22
C TYR A 16 -18.86 -2.62 -10.84
N LEU A 17 -20.10 -2.76 -10.33
CA LEU A 17 -20.69 -4.09 -10.12
C LEU A 17 -20.84 -4.82 -11.46
N ASP A 18 -21.34 -4.15 -12.49
CA ASP A 18 -21.49 -4.73 -13.82
C ASP A 18 -20.13 -5.16 -14.41
N MET A 19 -19.07 -4.38 -14.17
CA MET A 19 -17.70 -4.74 -14.58
C MET A 19 -17.13 -5.93 -13.81
N ILE A 20 -17.36 -6.01 -12.49
CA ILE A 20 -16.94 -7.16 -11.67
C ILE A 20 -17.68 -8.42 -12.12
N ASP A 21 -18.96 -8.29 -12.46
CA ASP A 21 -19.78 -9.40 -12.95
C ASP A 21 -19.22 -9.93 -14.27
N TYR A 22 -18.85 -9.04 -15.19
CA TYR A 22 -18.17 -9.43 -16.43
C TYR A 22 -16.85 -10.18 -16.18
N LEU A 23 -16.04 -9.74 -15.21
CA LEU A 23 -14.78 -10.43 -14.87
C LEU A 23 -15.00 -11.85 -14.35
N VAL A 24 -16.11 -12.09 -13.65
CA VAL A 24 -16.49 -13.43 -13.22
C VAL A 24 -17.04 -14.25 -14.40
N GLU A 25 -17.83 -13.63 -15.29
CA GLU A 25 -18.40 -14.30 -16.47
C GLU A 25 -17.34 -14.79 -17.45
N VAL A 26 -16.22 -14.08 -17.59
CA VAL A 26 -15.09 -14.48 -18.45
C VAL A 26 -14.10 -15.43 -17.75
N ASP A 27 -14.43 -15.92 -16.54
CA ASP A 27 -13.63 -16.84 -15.72
C ASP A 27 -12.25 -16.27 -15.30
N ASP A 28 -12.10 -14.94 -15.29
CA ASP A 28 -10.89 -14.27 -14.78
C ASP A 28 -10.85 -14.31 -13.25
N PHE A 29 -12.03 -14.27 -12.61
CA PHE A 29 -12.17 -14.46 -11.16
C PHE A 29 -13.26 -15.48 -10.82
N PRO A 30 -13.06 -16.32 -9.78
CA PRO A 30 -14.03 -17.33 -9.41
C PRO A 30 -15.32 -16.75 -8.79
N THR A 31 -15.23 -15.59 -8.12
CA THR A 31 -16.38 -14.92 -7.50
C THR A 31 -16.19 -13.41 -7.46
N ARG A 32 -17.30 -12.67 -7.31
CA ARG A 32 -17.28 -11.22 -7.08
C ARG A 32 -16.44 -10.85 -5.85
N SER A 33 -16.57 -11.63 -4.77
CA SER A 33 -15.82 -11.41 -3.53
C SER A 33 -14.31 -11.54 -3.76
N GLU A 34 -13.88 -12.49 -4.59
CA GLU A 34 -12.46 -12.66 -4.90
C GLU A 34 -11.91 -11.52 -5.75
N ALA A 35 -12.65 -11.09 -6.77
CA ALA A 35 -12.28 -9.93 -7.58
C ALA A 35 -12.11 -8.67 -6.71
N ILE A 36 -13.04 -8.44 -5.77
CA ILE A 36 -12.99 -7.32 -4.83
C ILE A 36 -11.80 -7.47 -3.86
N ARG A 37 -11.57 -8.67 -3.30
CA ARG A 37 -10.43 -8.92 -2.40
C ARG A 37 -9.08 -8.68 -3.09
N SER A 38 -8.91 -9.14 -4.32
CA SER A 38 -7.69 -8.88 -5.10
C SER A 38 -7.47 -7.39 -5.32
N ALA A 39 -8.50 -6.67 -5.75
CA ALA A 39 -8.40 -5.21 -5.94
C ALA A 39 -8.03 -4.46 -4.64
N ILE A 40 -8.60 -4.86 -3.50
CA ILE A 40 -8.27 -4.28 -2.19
C ILE A 40 -6.83 -4.62 -1.80
N ARG A 41 -6.41 -5.88 -1.97
CA ARG A 41 -5.07 -6.35 -1.65
C ARG A 41 -4.01 -5.54 -2.41
N ASP A 42 -4.19 -5.42 -3.72
CA ASP A 42 -3.25 -4.70 -4.59
C ASP A 42 -3.17 -3.22 -4.20
N MET A 43 -4.31 -2.59 -3.94
CA MET A 43 -4.37 -1.21 -3.46
C MET A 43 -3.62 -1.03 -2.12
N VAL A 44 -3.86 -1.92 -1.15
CA VAL A 44 -3.27 -1.85 0.19
C VAL A 44 -1.75 -2.05 0.13
N TYR A 45 -1.28 -3.10 -0.55
CA TYR A 45 0.17 -3.35 -0.66
C TYR A 45 0.88 -2.23 -1.40
N HIS A 46 0.33 -1.78 -2.53
CA HIS A 46 0.90 -0.65 -3.26
C HIS A 46 0.99 0.59 -2.37
N ARG A 47 -0.03 0.87 -1.56
CA ARG A 47 0.00 2.02 -0.65
C ARG A 47 1.00 1.86 0.49
N ILE A 48 1.15 0.66 1.04
CA ILE A 48 2.13 0.37 2.09
C ILE A 48 3.54 0.57 1.57
N GLU A 49 3.86 0.05 0.38
CA GLU A 49 5.17 0.22 -0.26
C GLU A 49 5.54 1.70 -0.43
N LEU A 50 4.60 2.51 -0.96
CA LEU A 50 4.81 3.95 -1.12
C LEU A 50 5.10 4.66 0.21
N VAL A 51 4.43 4.26 1.29
CA VAL A 51 4.65 4.82 2.63
C VAL A 51 6.02 4.41 3.16
N GLN A 52 6.39 3.12 3.05
CA GLN A 52 7.69 2.61 3.49
C GLN A 52 8.84 3.29 2.75
N ASP A 53 8.75 3.45 1.44
CA ASP A 53 9.74 4.16 0.63
C ASP A 53 9.90 5.61 1.06
N LYS A 54 8.79 6.30 1.34
CA LYS A 54 8.83 7.68 1.80
C LYS A 54 9.50 7.79 3.17
N LEU A 55 9.16 6.90 4.10
CA LEU A 55 9.77 6.86 5.43
C LEU A 55 11.27 6.54 5.36
N ALA A 56 11.67 5.57 4.55
CA ALA A 56 13.08 5.22 4.36
C ALA A 56 13.89 6.39 3.77
N ARG A 57 13.32 7.13 2.82
CA ARG A 57 13.95 8.35 2.28
C ARG A 57 14.10 9.43 3.35
N MET A 58 13.08 9.66 4.17
CA MET A 58 13.14 10.64 5.26
C MET A 58 14.19 10.27 6.31
N GLN A 59 14.22 9.01 6.74
CA GLN A 59 15.22 8.52 7.70
C GLN A 59 16.65 8.67 7.18
N ARG A 60 16.90 8.35 5.90
CA ARG A 60 18.22 8.52 5.28
C ARG A 60 18.62 10.00 5.19
N ALA A 61 17.67 10.88 4.87
CA ALA A 61 17.93 12.32 4.82
C ALA A 61 18.28 12.87 6.21
N GLU A 62 17.53 12.48 7.25
CA GLU A 62 17.82 12.83 8.64
C GLU A 62 19.20 12.32 9.09
N GLN A 63 19.54 11.07 8.76
CA GLN A 63 20.85 10.49 9.06
C GLN A 63 21.99 11.23 8.35
N ALA A 64 21.80 11.63 7.09
CA ALA A 64 22.80 12.38 6.33
C ALA A 64 23.03 13.78 6.93
N ILE A 65 21.95 14.48 7.32
CA ILE A 65 22.04 15.78 7.98
C ILE A 65 22.77 15.65 9.33
N ALA A 66 22.39 14.66 10.14
CA ALA A 66 23.04 14.42 11.43
C ALA A 66 24.53 14.07 11.29
N GLN A 67 24.91 13.30 10.26
CA GLN A 67 26.32 13.02 9.96
C GLN A 67 27.08 14.30 9.54
N ALA A 68 26.48 15.12 8.68
CA ALA A 68 27.09 16.39 8.25
C ALA A 68 27.30 17.36 9.42
N GLU A 69 26.33 17.44 10.35
CA GLU A 69 26.46 18.26 11.55
C GLU A 69 27.56 17.76 12.50
N LYS A 70 27.67 16.44 12.70
CA LYS A 70 28.76 15.84 13.49
C LYS A 70 30.11 16.16 12.88
N LEU A 71 30.26 15.97 11.58
CA LEU A 71 31.49 16.27 10.85
C LEU A 71 31.84 17.75 11.02
N LYS A 72 30.90 18.66 10.78
CA LYS A 72 31.12 20.11 10.93
C LYS A 72 31.60 20.48 12.33
N LYS A 73 31.03 19.91 13.39
CA LYS A 73 31.47 20.14 14.78
C LYS A 73 32.91 19.67 15.02
N GLU A 74 33.29 18.53 14.45
CA GLU A 74 34.64 17.98 14.57
C GLU A 74 35.70 18.84 13.85
N TYR A 75 35.36 19.42 12.70
CA TYR A 75 36.24 20.32 11.95
C TYR A 75 36.31 21.75 12.52
N MET A 76 35.22 22.27 13.08
CA MET A 76 35.16 23.62 13.68
C MET A 76 35.62 23.67 15.14
N GLY A 77 35.90 22.52 15.76
CA GLY A 77 36.43 22.40 17.13
C GLY A 77 37.95 22.33 17.22
N ARG A 78 38.67 22.60 16.11
CA ARG A 78 40.13 22.79 16.06
C ARG A 78 40.47 24.25 15.81
#